data_AF-A0A414PY34-F1
#
_entry.id   AF-A0A414PY34-F1
#
_cell.length_a   1.000
_cell.length_b   1.000
_cell.length_c   1.000
_cell.angle_alpha   90.00
_cell.angle_beta   90.00
_cell.angle_gamma   90.00
#
_symmetry.space_group_name_H-M   'P 1'
#
loop_
_entity.id
_entity.type
_entity.pdbx_description
1 polymer ?
#
loop_
_entity_poly.entity_id
_entity_poly.type
_entity_poly.pdbx_seq_one_letter_code
_entity_poly.pdbx_strand_id
1 'polypeptide(L)'
;MLSQKTIDIVKATVPALKERGVEITQVFYKNMLGENPDIRAMFDPEKQKDGSQPKALAMTVLAAAQNIENLAILAPAVQKIAKTHVNVNVKPEHYPIVGKYLLGAIKEVLGETATEEVLNAWAEAYGVIADIFIKVEADMYAEQNR
;
A
#
# COMPACT_ATOMS: atom_id res chain seq x y z
N MET A 1 5.00 -17.08 0.83
CA MET A 1 3.67 -17.43 1.37
C MET A 1 3.66 -16.98 2.81
N LEU A 2 2.60 -16.29 3.27
CA LEU A 2 2.55 -15.77 4.64
C LEU A 2 2.34 -16.92 5.64
N SER A 3 2.89 -16.77 6.85
CA SER A 3 2.60 -17.71 7.93
C SER A 3 1.15 -17.56 8.39
N GLN A 4 0.56 -18.62 8.94
CA GLN A 4 -0.79 -18.55 9.53
C GLN A 4 -0.86 -17.49 10.62
N LYS A 5 0.20 -17.40 11.43
CA LYS A 5 0.35 -16.39 12.47
C LYS A 5 0.29 -14.96 11.89
N THR A 6 1.01 -14.69 10.80
CA THR A 6 0.98 -13.41 10.10
C THR A 6 -0.43 -13.07 9.62
N ILE A 7 -1.10 -14.04 9.01
CA ILE A 7 -2.48 -13.90 8.52
C ILE A 7 -3.43 -13.54 9.67
N ASP A 8 -3.34 -14.26 10.80
CA ASP A 8 -4.20 -14.06 11.95
C ASP A 8 -4.00 -12.66 12.57
N ILE A 9 -2.75 -12.21 12.70
CA ILE A 9 -2.42 -10.87 13.22
C ILE A 9 -2.96 -9.78 12.30
N VAL A 10 -2.76 -9.91 10.98
CA VAL A 10 -3.27 -8.94 9.99
C VAL A 10 -4.79 -8.87 10.10
N LYS A 11 -5.49 -10.01 10.09
CA LYS A 11 -6.95 -10.08 10.19
C LYS A 11 -7.46 -9.47 11.50
N ALA A 12 -6.81 -9.76 12.62
CA ALA A 12 -7.20 -9.23 13.93
C ALA A 12 -7.03 -7.70 14.04
N THR A 13 -6.07 -7.13 13.30
CA THR A 13 -5.76 -5.69 13.36
C THR A 13 -6.45 -4.86 12.27
N VAL A 14 -6.98 -5.48 11.21
CA VAL A 14 -7.77 -4.79 10.17
C VAL A 14 -8.87 -3.86 10.73
N PRO A 15 -9.69 -4.24 11.74
CA PRO A 15 -10.73 -3.36 12.26
C PRO A 15 -10.18 -2.04 12.84
N ALA A 16 -9.07 -2.09 13.57
CA ALA A 16 -8.42 -0.90 14.12
C ALA A 16 -7.89 0.00 13.00
N LEU A 17 -7.31 -0.59 11.95
CA LEU A 17 -6.87 0.15 10.76
C LEU A 17 -8.06 0.72 9.96
N LYS A 18 -9.22 0.08 9.93
CA LYS A 18 -10.44 0.62 9.31
C LYS A 18 -10.93 1.86 10.04
N GLU A 19 -11.00 1.79 11.37
CA GLU A 19 -11.48 2.89 12.20
C GLU A 19 -10.58 4.13 12.08
N ARG A 20 -9.26 3.93 12.05
CA ARG A 20 -8.27 5.00 11.97
C ARG A 20 -7.69 5.21 10.58
N GLY A 21 -8.28 4.59 9.56
CA GLY A 21 -7.68 4.51 8.20
C GLY A 21 -7.48 5.87 7.55
N VAL A 22 -8.38 6.83 7.79
CA VAL A 22 -8.25 8.20 7.29
C VAL A 22 -7.02 8.89 7.89
N GLU A 23 -6.83 8.77 9.20
CA GLU A 23 -5.69 9.36 9.89
C GLU A 23 -4.37 8.71 9.46
N ILE A 24 -4.34 7.37 9.34
CA ILE A 24 -3.19 6.63 8.81
C ILE A 24 -2.84 7.14 7.41
N THR A 25 -3.84 7.33 6.53
CA THR A 25 -3.57 7.88 5.19
C THR A 25 -3.00 9.29 5.23
N GLN A 26 -3.52 10.16 6.09
CA GLN A 26 -3.04 11.53 6.17
C GLN A 26 -1.58 11.58 6.63
N VAL A 27 -1.23 10.84 7.68
CA VAL A 27 0.15 10.73 8.19
C VAL A 27 1.06 10.13 7.12
N PHE A 28 0.64 9.03 6.49
CA PHE A 28 1.39 8.36 5.43
C PHE A 28 1.75 9.32 4.29
N TYR A 29 0.78 10.02 3.71
CA TYR A 29 1.03 10.91 2.57
C TYR A 29 1.80 12.15 2.96
N LYS A 30 1.50 12.75 4.11
CA LYS A 30 2.23 13.91 4.62
C LYS A 30 3.72 13.60 4.73
N ASN A 31 4.07 12.48 5.36
CA ASN A 31 5.46 12.10 5.60
C ASN A 31 6.14 11.64 4.29
N MET A 32 5.50 10.77 3.51
CA MET A 32 6.07 10.27 2.25
C MET A 32 6.32 11.39 1.24
N LEU A 33 5.32 12.23 0.97
CA LEU A 33 5.45 13.28 -0.04
C LEU A 33 6.32 14.45 0.45
N GLY A 34 6.36 14.68 1.77
CA GLY A 34 7.23 15.69 2.38
C GLY A 34 8.71 15.32 2.31
N GLU A 35 9.04 14.04 2.45
CA GLU A 35 10.42 13.54 2.47
C GLU A 35 10.92 13.01 1.13
N ASN A 36 10.04 12.80 0.14
CA ASN A 36 10.40 12.24 -1.17
C ASN A 36 9.90 13.14 -2.31
N PRO A 37 10.62 14.23 -2.64
CA PRO A 37 10.24 15.17 -3.70
C PRO A 37 10.03 14.52 -5.06
N ASP A 38 10.82 13.51 -5.40
CA ASP A 38 10.73 12.77 -6.66
C ASP A 38 9.42 11.99 -6.76
N ILE A 39 9.03 11.30 -5.69
CA ILE A 39 7.74 10.62 -5.59
C ILE A 39 6.62 11.66 -5.67
N ARG A 40 6.73 12.78 -4.96
CA ARG A 40 5.73 13.86 -4.98
C ARG A 40 5.48 14.39 -6.39
N ALA A 41 6.50 14.47 -7.24
CA ALA A 41 6.37 14.91 -8.62
C ALA A 41 5.57 13.95 -9.52
N MET A 42 5.42 12.67 -9.12
CA MET A 42 4.63 11.68 -9.84
C MET A 42 3.11 11.79 -9.58
N PHE A 43 2.72 12.56 -8.56
CA PHE A 43 1.32 12.76 -8.19
C PHE A 43 0.76 14.03 -8.83
N ASP A 44 -0.52 13.97 -9.18
CA ASP A 44 -1.26 15.10 -9.75
C ASP A 44 -1.53 16.15 -8.64
N PRO A 45 -0.99 17.39 -8.76
CA PRO A 45 -1.15 18.43 -7.75
C PRO A 45 -2.60 18.82 -7.48
N GLU A 46 -3.49 18.70 -8.47
CA GLU A 46 -4.91 19.03 -8.30
C GLU A 46 -5.65 17.93 -7.54
N LYS A 47 -5.28 16.66 -7.73
CA LYS A 47 -5.80 15.52 -6.93
C LYS A 47 -5.16 15.41 -5.55
N GLN A 48 -4.03 16.08 -5.32
CA GLN A 48 -3.47 16.23 -3.98
C GLN A 48 -4.29 17.20 -3.12
N LYS A 49 -4.91 18.24 -3.73
CA LYS A 49 -5.70 19.24 -3.00
C LYS A 49 -7.03 18.69 -2.45
N ASP A 50 -7.62 17.67 -3.08
CA ASP A 50 -8.93 17.13 -2.70
C ASP A 50 -8.88 15.95 -1.71
N GLY A 51 -7.68 15.39 -1.44
CA GLY A 51 -7.49 14.27 -0.52
C GLY A 51 -8.06 12.92 -0.99
N SER A 52 -8.52 12.80 -2.24
CA SER A 52 -9.14 11.60 -2.79
C SER A 52 -8.14 10.49 -3.11
N GLN A 53 -6.95 10.85 -3.64
CA GLN A 53 -5.90 9.91 -3.99
C GLN A 53 -5.31 9.19 -2.76
N PRO A 54 -5.10 9.90 -1.62
CA PRO A 54 -4.65 9.27 -0.40
C PRO A 54 -5.49 8.10 0.11
N LYS A 55 -6.80 8.23 -0.07
CA LYS A 55 -7.78 7.24 0.39
C LYS A 55 -7.71 5.95 -0.44
N ALA A 56 -7.43 6.06 -1.75
CA ALA A 56 -7.46 4.91 -2.65
C ALA A 56 -6.37 3.88 -2.34
N LEU A 57 -5.15 4.33 -2.01
CA LEU A 57 -4.03 3.41 -1.72
C LEU A 57 -4.29 2.63 -0.43
N ALA A 58 -4.61 3.30 0.67
CA ALA A 58 -4.85 2.58 1.93
C ALA A 58 -6.08 1.70 1.87
N MET A 59 -7.15 2.11 1.16
CA MET A 59 -8.30 1.23 0.95
C MET A 59 -7.92 -0.02 0.16
N THR A 60 -6.98 0.08 -0.79
CA THR A 60 -6.47 -1.07 -1.54
C THR A 60 -5.63 -1.99 -0.66
N VAL A 61 -4.72 -1.46 0.13
CA VAL A 61 -3.91 -2.25 1.08
C VAL A 61 -4.80 -2.91 2.14
N LEU A 62 -5.80 -2.20 2.65
CA LEU A 62 -6.76 -2.70 3.63
C LEU A 62 -7.69 -3.77 3.02
N ALA A 63 -8.09 -3.60 1.76
CA ALA A 63 -8.85 -4.62 1.03
C ALA A 63 -7.99 -5.85 0.78
N ALA A 64 -6.70 -5.68 0.49
CA ALA A 64 -5.78 -6.78 0.32
C ALA A 64 -5.52 -7.54 1.61
N ALA A 65 -5.36 -6.83 2.73
CA ALA A 65 -5.24 -7.41 4.06
C ALA A 65 -6.50 -8.19 4.48
N GLN A 66 -7.69 -7.72 4.12
CA GLN A 66 -8.95 -8.46 4.37
C GLN A 66 -9.06 -9.76 3.56
N ASN A 67 -8.43 -9.81 2.40
CA ASN A 67 -8.46 -10.93 1.48
C ASN A 67 -7.10 -11.64 1.42
N ILE A 68 -6.29 -11.54 2.47
CA ILE A 68 -4.88 -11.98 2.46
C ILE A 68 -4.71 -13.48 2.20
N GLU A 69 -5.75 -14.28 2.51
CA GLU A 69 -5.82 -15.72 2.24
C GLU A 69 -6.21 -16.04 0.79
N ASN A 70 -6.80 -15.08 0.07
CA ASN A 70 -7.23 -15.24 -1.32
C ASN A 70 -7.00 -13.94 -2.12
N LEU A 71 -5.73 -13.57 -2.30
CA LEU A 71 -5.36 -12.36 -3.05
C LEU A 71 -5.78 -12.41 -4.53
N ALA A 72 -6.06 -13.60 -5.08
CA ALA A 72 -6.52 -13.75 -6.46
C ALA A 72 -7.83 -13.00 -6.72
N ILE A 73 -8.68 -12.80 -5.70
CA ILE A 73 -9.93 -12.01 -5.82
C ILE A 73 -9.66 -10.54 -6.18
N LEU A 74 -8.45 -10.05 -5.89
CA LEU A 74 -8.05 -8.67 -6.15
C LEU A 74 -7.51 -8.48 -7.56
N ALA A 75 -7.32 -9.56 -8.35
CA ALA A 75 -6.69 -9.47 -9.66
C ALA A 75 -7.32 -8.39 -10.57
N PRO A 76 -8.65 -8.23 -10.68
CA PRO A 76 -9.24 -7.16 -11.48
C PRO A 76 -8.91 -5.76 -10.95
N ALA A 77 -8.85 -5.58 -9.63
CA ALA A 77 -8.51 -4.31 -8.99
C ALA A 77 -7.02 -3.99 -9.17
N VAL A 78 -6.13 -4.97 -8.96
CA VAL A 78 -4.69 -4.86 -9.20
C VAL A 78 -4.44 -4.45 -10.64
N GLN A 79 -5.04 -5.13 -11.62
CA GLN A 79 -4.91 -4.80 -13.04
C GLN A 79 -5.31 -3.36 -13.36
N LYS A 80 -6.42 -2.87 -12.78
CA LYS A 80 -6.87 -1.49 -12.97
C LYS A 80 -5.89 -0.47 -12.38
N ILE A 81 -5.37 -0.74 -11.17
CA ILE A 81 -4.44 0.15 -10.49
C ILE A 81 -3.06 0.12 -11.16
N ALA A 82 -2.57 -1.06 -11.54
CA ALA A 82 -1.31 -1.26 -12.26
C ALA A 82 -1.25 -0.44 -13.56
N LYS A 83 -2.36 -0.35 -14.31
CA LYS A 83 -2.44 0.56 -15.48
C LYS A 83 -2.16 2.01 -15.13
N THR A 84 -2.67 2.47 -13.99
CA THR A 84 -2.41 3.83 -13.50
C THR A 84 -0.93 3.98 -13.11
N HIS A 85 -0.39 3.00 -12.40
CA HIS A 85 1.02 2.97 -11.99
C HIS A 85 1.98 3.02 -13.19
N VAL A 86 1.73 2.22 -14.22
CA VAL A 86 2.50 2.22 -15.47
C VAL A 86 2.42 3.58 -16.16
N ASN A 87 1.23 4.18 -16.24
CA ASN A 87 1.04 5.50 -16.85
C ASN A 87 1.81 6.63 -16.13
N VAL A 88 2.02 6.52 -14.81
CA VAL A 88 2.82 7.47 -14.03
C VAL A 88 4.24 6.97 -13.77
N ASN A 89 4.68 5.92 -14.47
CA ASN A 89 6.04 5.37 -14.40
C ASN A 89 6.47 4.90 -12.99
N VAL A 90 5.59 4.21 -12.27
CA VAL A 90 5.94 3.54 -11.00
C VAL A 90 6.91 2.40 -11.27
N LYS A 91 7.96 2.33 -10.46
CA LYS A 91 9.03 1.33 -10.56
C LYS A 91 9.11 0.47 -9.30
N PRO A 92 9.74 -0.72 -9.38
CA PRO A 92 9.96 -1.58 -8.21
C PRO A 92 10.65 -0.86 -7.04
N GLU A 93 11.56 0.07 -7.33
CA GLU A 93 12.28 0.87 -6.33
C GLU A 93 11.39 1.82 -5.50
N HIS A 94 10.17 2.12 -5.95
CA HIS A 94 9.23 2.95 -5.20
C HIS A 94 8.50 2.17 -4.08
N TYR A 95 8.35 0.84 -4.21
CA TYR A 95 7.60 0.02 -3.25
C TYR A 95 8.25 0.01 -1.85
N PRO A 96 9.58 -0.17 -1.69
CA PRO A 96 10.20 -0.08 -0.37
C PRO A 96 9.94 1.26 0.33
N ILE A 97 9.89 2.36 -0.45
CA ILE A 97 9.63 3.70 0.08
C ILE A 97 8.19 3.78 0.60
N VAL A 98 7.21 3.38 -0.22
CA VAL A 98 5.80 3.33 0.18
C VAL A 98 5.59 2.47 1.42
N GLY A 99 6.20 1.27 1.47
CA GLY A 99 6.12 0.37 2.62
C GLY A 99 6.65 1.00 3.92
N LYS A 100 7.81 1.66 3.86
CA LYS A 100 8.41 2.37 5.00
C LYS A 100 7.44 3.40 5.59
N TYR A 101 6.89 4.28 4.76
CA TYR A 101 6.01 5.34 5.27
C TYR A 101 4.66 4.80 5.71
N LEU A 102 4.14 3.75 5.08
CA LEU A 102 2.88 3.13 5.48
C LEU A 102 2.99 2.50 6.86
N LEU A 103 4.03 1.69 7.11
CA LEU A 103 4.27 1.08 8.41
C LEU A 103 4.56 2.13 9.49
N GLY A 104 5.29 3.20 9.13
CA GLY A 104 5.50 4.35 10.01
C GLY A 104 4.20 5.02 10.42
N ALA A 105 3.28 5.25 9.47
CA ALA A 105 1.97 5.83 9.75
C ALA A 105 1.08 4.92 10.61
N ILE A 106 1.09 3.60 10.36
CA ILE A 106 0.39 2.63 11.21
C ILE A 106 0.92 2.70 12.65
N LYS A 107 2.25 2.74 12.83
CA LYS A 107 2.89 2.86 14.14
C LYS A 107 2.52 4.17 14.85
N GLU A 108 2.57 5.29 14.14
CA GLU A 108 2.27 6.60 14.69
C GLU A 108 0.82 6.71 15.17
N VAL A 109 -0.13 6.22 14.37
CA VAL A 109 -1.57 6.38 14.64
C VAL A 109 -2.10 5.36 15.66
N LEU A 110 -1.63 4.12 15.60
CA LEU A 110 -2.09 3.06 16.52
C LEU A 110 -1.29 3.00 17.82
N GLY A 111 -0.14 3.69 17.89
CA GLY A 111 0.68 3.79 19.09
C GLY A 111 1.05 2.42 19.65
N GLU A 112 0.75 2.19 20.93
CA GLU A 112 1.04 0.93 21.64
C GLU A 112 0.34 -0.30 21.02
N THR A 113 -0.74 -0.10 20.26
CA THR A 113 -1.45 -1.19 19.57
C THR A 113 -0.66 -1.71 18.37
N ALA A 114 0.21 -0.88 17.78
CA ALA A 114 1.15 -1.29 16.73
C ALA A 114 2.42 -1.89 17.34
N THR A 115 2.27 -3.04 18.00
CA THR A 115 3.39 -3.81 18.53
C THR A 115 4.35 -4.21 17.41
N GLU A 116 5.59 -4.57 17.77
CA GLU A 116 6.58 -5.04 16.80
C GLU A 116 6.09 -6.24 15.99
N GLU A 117 5.36 -7.16 16.63
CA GLU A 117 4.75 -8.31 15.99
C GLU A 117 3.67 -7.90 14.97
N VAL A 118 2.84 -6.90 15.31
CA VAL A 118 1.85 -6.35 14.37
C VAL A 118 2.54 -5.70 13.18
N LEU A 119 3.55 -4.86 13.41
CA LEU A 119 4.28 -4.18 12.34
C LEU A 119 5.00 -5.16 11.41
N ASN A 120 5.61 -6.21 11.96
CA ASN A 120 6.26 -7.25 11.16
C ASN A 120 5.24 -8.02 10.31
N ALA A 121 4.08 -8.37 10.86
CA ALA A 121 3.02 -9.03 10.10
C ALA A 121 2.50 -8.15 8.95
N TRP A 122 2.32 -6.85 9.19
CA TRP A 122 1.95 -5.89 8.15
C TRP A 122 3.04 -5.67 7.11
N ALA A 123 4.32 -5.72 7.50
CA ALA A 123 5.44 -5.62 6.58
C ALA A 123 5.49 -6.82 5.61
N GLU A 124 5.32 -8.04 6.14
CA GLU A 124 5.21 -9.26 5.32
C GLU A 124 4.01 -9.20 4.37
N ALA A 125 2.84 -8.79 4.88
CA ALA A 125 1.64 -8.65 4.07
C ALA A 125 1.82 -7.61 2.95
N TYR A 126 2.41 -6.46 3.27
CA TYR A 126 2.74 -5.44 2.28
C TYR A 126 3.68 -5.98 1.20
N GLY A 127 4.73 -6.71 1.58
CA GLY A 127 5.68 -7.30 0.64
C GLY A 127 5.00 -8.24 -0.36
N VAL A 128 4.10 -9.11 0.10
CA VAL A 128 3.34 -10.01 -0.79
C VAL A 128 2.45 -9.23 -1.77
N ILE A 129 1.81 -8.15 -1.30
CA ILE A 129 0.98 -7.30 -2.17
C ILE A 129 1.86 -6.58 -3.19
N ALA A 130 2.97 -5.98 -2.74
CA ALA A 130 3.92 -5.29 -3.59
C ALA A 130 4.46 -6.21 -4.71
N ASP A 131 4.83 -7.44 -4.39
CA ASP A 131 5.31 -8.42 -5.36
C ASP A 131 4.27 -8.73 -6.46
N ILE A 132 2.97 -8.75 -6.12
CA ILE A 132 1.90 -8.95 -7.10
C ILE A 132 1.84 -7.76 -8.06
N PHE A 133 1.86 -6.54 -7.54
CA PHE A 133 1.83 -5.34 -8.37
C PHE A 133 3.07 -5.24 -9.26
N ILE A 134 4.27 -5.44 -8.71
CA ILE A 134 5.53 -5.39 -9.43
C ILE A 134 5.53 -6.36 -10.62
N LYS A 135 5.03 -7.60 -10.43
CA LYS A 135 4.93 -8.59 -11.51
C LYS A 135 3.97 -8.14 -12.60
N VAL A 136 2.77 -7.70 -12.23
CA VAL A 136 1.75 -7.25 -13.20
C VAL A 136 2.24 -6.02 -13.98
N GLU A 137 2.89 -5.08 -13.31
CA GLU A 137 3.45 -3.88 -13.94
C GLU A 137 4.61 -4.20 -14.88
N ALA A 138 5.49 -5.14 -14.49
CA ALA A 138 6.58 -5.59 -15.35
C ALA A 138 6.07 -6.19 -16.67
N ASP A 139 5.02 -7.01 -16.62
CA ASP A 139 4.37 -7.55 -17.82
C ASP A 139 3.78 -6.44 -18.70
N MET A 140 3.09 -5.46 -18.10
CA MET A 140 2.53 -4.32 -18.82
C MET A 140 3.61 -3.44 -19.47
N TYR A 141 4.72 -3.18 -18.79
CA TYR A 141 5.86 -2.45 -19.37
C TYR A 141 6.47 -3.23 -20.53
N ALA A 142 6.57 -4.56 -20.45
CA ALA A 142 7.07 -5.38 -21.53
C ALA A 142 6.15 -5.35 -22.77
N GLU A 143 4.84 -5.29 -22.57
CA GLU A 143 3.85 -5.17 -23.66
C GLU A 143 3.91 -3.80 -24.35
N GLN A 144 4.14 -2.71 -23.62
CA GLN A 144 4.25 -1.36 -24.21
C GLN A 144 5.50 -1.17 -25.07
N ASN A 145 6.55 -1.95 -24.82
CA ASN A 145 7.82 -1.89 -25.54
C ASN A 145 7.90 -2.89 -26.72
N ARG A 146 6.79 -3.56 -27.06
CA ARG A 146 6.65 -4.44 -28.23
C ARG A 146 6.01 -3.70 -29.40
#